data_AF-A0A963CAU4-F1
#
_entry.id   AF-A0A963CAU4-F1
#
_cell.length_a   1.000
_cell.length_b   1.000
_cell.length_c   1.000
_cell.angle_alpha   90.00
_cell.angle_beta   90.00
_cell.angle_gamma   90.00
#
_symmetry.space_group_name_H-M   'P 1'
#
loop_
_entity.id
_entity.type
_entity.pdbx_description
1 polymer ?
#
loop_
_entity_poly.entity_id
_entity_poly.type
_entity_poly.pdbx_seq_one_letter_code
_entity_poly.pdbx_strand_id
1 'polypeptide(L)'
;MKASATILAAALLVLAAPTAQAQPQRQVYVNGQHLNATQLAVLQQMHCAWIPDGAYWINTRSGAWGYAGNGRVQGYVGDPCRRGGGGRRKSLSERGLLYTPGDLNFR
;
A
#
# COMPACT_ATOMS: atom_id res chain seq x y z
N MET A 1 69.71 -32.64 -11.64
CA MET A 1 69.10 -32.36 -10.33
C MET A 1 68.62 -30.92 -10.28
N LYS A 2 67.44 -30.71 -9.68
CA LYS A 2 66.72 -29.45 -9.34
C LYS A 2 65.62 -29.01 -10.32
N ALA A 3 64.41 -29.41 -9.94
CA ALA A 3 63.13 -28.90 -10.39
C ALA A 3 62.93 -27.44 -9.95
N SER A 4 62.25 -26.65 -10.77
CA SER A 4 61.61 -25.40 -10.34
C SER A 4 60.27 -25.29 -11.04
N ALA A 5 59.22 -25.53 -10.27
CA ALA A 5 57.83 -25.36 -10.65
C ALA A 5 57.53 -23.87 -10.82
N THR A 6 57.16 -23.45 -12.03
CA THR A 6 56.51 -22.16 -12.25
C THR A 6 55.02 -22.41 -12.51
N ILE A 7 54.25 -21.95 -11.54
CA ILE A 7 52.85 -22.24 -11.30
C ILE A 7 51.97 -21.60 -12.38
N LEU A 8 51.11 -22.43 -12.97
CA LEU A 8 49.93 -22.02 -13.75
C LEU A 8 49.01 -21.15 -12.89
N ALA A 9 49.21 -19.84 -12.92
CA ALA A 9 48.23 -18.88 -12.40
C ALA A 9 47.25 -18.53 -13.53
N ALA A 10 46.32 -19.45 -13.80
CA ALA A 10 45.15 -19.16 -14.60
C ALA A 10 44.30 -18.13 -13.84
N ALA A 11 44.45 -16.86 -14.20
CA ALA A 11 43.63 -15.78 -13.69
C ALA A 11 42.18 -15.96 -14.19
N LEU A 12 41.38 -16.71 -13.44
CA LEU A 12 39.93 -16.68 -13.54
C LEU A 12 39.44 -15.32 -13.01
N LEU A 13 39.47 -14.30 -13.88
CA LEU A 13 38.64 -13.11 -13.70
C LEU A 13 37.19 -13.51 -13.97
N VAL A 14 36.50 -13.96 -12.93
CA VAL A 14 35.04 -14.10 -12.95
C VAL A 14 34.46 -12.69 -13.01
N LEU A 15 34.02 -12.26 -14.19
CA LEU A 15 33.21 -11.04 -14.33
C LEU A 15 31.92 -11.25 -13.53
N ALA A 16 31.85 -10.67 -12.33
CA ALA A 16 30.61 -10.50 -11.60
C ALA A 16 29.75 -9.47 -12.34
N ALA A 17 29.02 -9.91 -13.36
CA ALA A 17 27.98 -9.09 -13.97
C ALA A 17 26.92 -8.79 -12.90
N PRO A 18 26.51 -7.52 -12.70
CA PRO A 18 25.40 -7.22 -11.82
C PRO A 18 24.16 -7.88 -12.43
N THR A 19 23.68 -8.94 -11.79
CA THR A 19 22.37 -9.48 -12.11
C THR A 19 21.37 -8.41 -11.76
N ALA A 20 20.76 -7.77 -12.76
CA ALA A 20 19.62 -6.90 -12.53
C ALA A 20 18.55 -7.75 -11.83
N GLN A 21 18.41 -7.60 -10.52
CA GLN A 21 17.38 -8.27 -9.76
C GLN A 21 16.05 -7.74 -10.28
N ALA A 22 15.33 -8.57 -11.03
CA ALA A 22 13.95 -8.29 -11.39
C ALA A 22 13.18 -8.00 -10.10
N GLN A 23 12.60 -6.81 -10.01
CA GLN A 23 11.79 -6.47 -8.84
C GLN A 23 10.59 -7.43 -8.78
N PRO A 24 10.25 -7.97 -7.61
CA PRO A 24 9.11 -8.86 -7.47
C PRO A 24 7.84 -8.15 -7.95
N GLN A 25 7.21 -8.74 -8.97
CA GLN A 25 5.97 -8.19 -9.54
C GLN A 25 4.84 -8.34 -8.54
N ARG A 26 4.18 -7.22 -8.21
CA ARG A 26 3.03 -7.16 -7.29
C ARG A 26 1.92 -8.10 -7.75
N GLN A 27 1.37 -8.88 -6.81
CA GLN A 27 0.32 -9.87 -7.08
C GLN A 27 -1.02 -9.35 -6.56
N VAL A 28 -1.58 -8.34 -7.22
CA VAL A 28 -2.87 -7.75 -6.85
C VAL A 28 -3.89 -8.08 -7.92
N TYR A 29 -4.99 -8.70 -7.49
CA TYR A 29 -6.10 -9.07 -8.36
C TYR A 29 -7.37 -8.38 -7.89
N VAL A 30 -8.09 -7.74 -8.81
CA VAL A 30 -9.38 -7.10 -8.51
C VAL A 30 -10.40 -7.63 -9.50
N ASN A 31 -11.48 -8.22 -8.98
CA ASN A 31 -12.51 -8.89 -9.80
C ASN A 31 -11.91 -9.94 -10.76
N GLY A 32 -10.87 -10.66 -10.30
CA GLY A 32 -10.17 -11.67 -11.08
C GLY A 32 -9.18 -11.14 -12.12
N GLN A 33 -9.02 -9.82 -12.26
CA GLN A 33 -8.06 -9.20 -13.17
C GLN A 33 -6.78 -8.84 -12.42
N HIS A 34 -5.62 -9.24 -12.96
CA HIS A 34 -4.32 -8.83 -12.44
C HIS A 34 -4.09 -7.35 -12.77
N LEU A 35 -3.72 -6.56 -11.76
CA LEU A 35 -3.39 -5.14 -11.94
C LEU A 35 -1.91 -4.98 -12.25
N ASN A 36 -1.61 -4.25 -13.32
CA ASN A 36 -0.25 -3.82 -13.61
C ASN A 36 0.19 -2.68 -12.66
N ALA A 37 1.48 -2.32 -12.71
CA ALA A 37 2.06 -1.31 -11.84
C ALA A 37 1.36 0.06 -11.92
N THR A 38 1.01 0.50 -13.14
CA THR A 38 0.33 1.79 -13.35
C THR A 38 -1.08 1.78 -12.79
N GLN A 39 -1.86 0.73 -13.05
CA GLN A 39 -3.22 0.57 -12.53
C GLN A 39 -3.23 0.50 -11.00
N LEU A 40 -2.29 -0.27 -10.43
CA LEU A 40 -2.13 -0.39 -9.00
C LEU A 40 -1.73 0.95 -8.36
N ALA A 41 -0.83 1.72 -8.98
CA ALA A 41 -0.43 3.04 -8.50
C ALA A 41 -1.61 4.02 -8.49
N VAL A 42 -2.42 4.06 -9.56
CA VAL A 42 -3.64 4.88 -9.63
C VAL A 42 -4.62 4.48 -8.53
N LEU A 43 -4.83 3.18 -8.32
CA LEU A 43 -5.73 2.69 -7.27
C LEU A 43 -5.24 3.08 -5.87
N GLN A 44 -3.96 2.91 -5.57
CA GLN A 44 -3.35 3.33 -4.29
C GLN A 44 -3.49 4.85 -4.07
N GLN A 45 -3.28 5.64 -5.12
CA GLN A 45 -3.43 7.10 -5.05
C GLN A 45 -4.88 7.50 -4.75
N MET A 46 -5.86 6.87 -5.42
CA MET A 46 -7.29 7.14 -5.16
C MET A 46 -7.72 6.72 -3.74
N HIS A 47 -7.07 5.70 -3.18
CA HIS A 47 -7.39 5.18 -1.85
C HIS A 47 -6.56 5.78 -0.71
N CYS A 48 -5.53 6.58 -1.01
CA CYS A 48 -4.58 7.07 -0.02
C CYS A 48 -4.02 5.97 0.89
N ALA A 49 -3.82 4.76 0.32
CA ALA A 49 -3.38 3.60 1.07
C ALA A 49 -2.55 2.67 0.20
N TRP A 50 -1.55 2.04 0.81
CA TRP A 50 -0.85 0.91 0.21
C TRP A 50 -1.79 -0.29 0.12
N ILE A 51 -1.83 -0.95 -1.03
CA ILE A 51 -2.66 -2.14 -1.25
C ILE A 51 -1.75 -3.37 -1.18
N PRO A 52 -1.92 -4.25 -0.17
CA PRO A 52 -1.18 -5.50 -0.06
C PRO A 52 -1.48 -6.45 -1.23
N ASP A 53 -0.53 -7.35 -1.51
CA ASP A 53 -0.76 -8.42 -2.49
C ASP A 53 -1.91 -9.32 -2.03
N GLY A 54 -2.74 -9.73 -2.98
CA GLY A 54 -3.95 -10.47 -2.70
C GLY A 54 -5.02 -10.33 -3.79
N ALA A 55 -6.12 -11.05 -3.60
CA ALA A 55 -7.28 -11.01 -4.47
C ALA A 55 -8.45 -10.32 -3.76
N TYR A 56 -9.10 -9.41 -4.47
CA TYR A 56 -10.16 -8.55 -3.98
C TYR A 56 -11.35 -8.54 -4.94
N TRP A 57 -12.52 -8.23 -4.43
CA TRP A 57 -13.67 -7.86 -5.24
C TRP A 57 -14.03 -6.40 -4.99
N ILE A 58 -14.55 -5.75 -6.02
CA ILE A 58 -15.09 -4.39 -5.96
C ILE A 58 -16.40 -4.33 -6.75
N ASN A 59 -17.42 -3.77 -6.13
CA ASN A 59 -18.66 -3.43 -6.80
C ASN A 59 -18.57 -1.99 -7.30
N THR A 60 -18.46 -1.80 -8.62
CA THR A 60 -18.26 -0.48 -9.23
C THR A 60 -19.48 0.44 -9.12
N ARG A 61 -20.68 -0.07 -8.85
CA ARG A 61 -21.89 0.76 -8.64
C ARG A 61 -21.93 1.36 -7.24
N SER A 62 -21.62 0.57 -6.22
CA SER A 62 -21.68 0.98 -4.82
C SER A 62 -20.34 1.45 -4.25
N GLY A 63 -19.24 1.12 -4.92
CA GLY A 63 -17.88 1.28 -4.40
C GLY A 63 -17.51 0.27 -3.31
N ALA A 64 -18.41 -0.62 -2.88
CA ALA A 64 -18.09 -1.61 -1.85
C ALA A 64 -16.97 -2.55 -2.30
N TRP A 65 -16.05 -2.87 -1.40
CA TRP A 65 -14.95 -3.80 -1.67
C TRP A 65 -14.72 -4.80 -0.54
N GLY A 66 -14.06 -5.91 -0.86
CA GLY A 66 -13.60 -6.89 0.12
C GLY A 66 -12.63 -7.92 -0.45
N TYR A 67 -12.26 -8.91 0.36
CA TYR A 67 -11.38 -10.00 -0.08
C TYR A 67 -12.11 -10.97 -0.98
N ALA A 68 -11.49 -11.41 -2.07
CA ALA A 68 -12.06 -12.38 -3.00
C ALA A 68 -12.45 -13.69 -2.28
N GLY A 69 -13.58 -14.29 -2.66
CA GLY A 69 -14.14 -15.46 -2.00
C GLY A 69 -14.83 -15.18 -0.65
N ASN A 70 -14.72 -13.96 -0.11
CA ASN A 70 -15.38 -13.54 1.12
C ASN A 70 -16.43 -12.45 0.81
N GLY A 71 -17.71 -12.74 1.03
CA GLY A 71 -18.79 -11.79 0.77
C GLY A 71 -18.86 -10.59 1.73
N ARG A 72 -18.03 -10.54 2.79
CA ARG A 72 -18.00 -9.40 3.73
C ARG A 72 -17.36 -8.17 3.09
N VAL A 73 -18.14 -7.10 3.05
CA VAL A 73 -17.66 -5.74 2.79
C VAL A 73 -16.60 -5.35 3.83
N GLN A 74 -15.43 -4.92 3.36
CA GLN A 74 -14.35 -4.37 4.19
C GLN A 74 -14.37 -2.83 4.19
N GLY A 75 -14.93 -2.23 3.14
CA GLY A 75 -15.09 -0.78 3.04
C GLY A 75 -15.67 -0.34 1.71
N TYR A 76 -15.54 0.96 1.43
CA TYR A 76 -16.02 1.59 0.20
C TYR A 76 -14.92 2.41 -0.47
N VAL A 77 -14.83 2.28 -1.78
CA VAL A 77 -13.92 3.01 -2.67
C VAL A 77 -14.44 4.42 -2.88
N GLY A 78 -13.55 5.41 -2.84
CA GLY A 78 -13.92 6.82 -2.96
C GLY A 78 -14.36 7.48 -1.66
N ASP A 79 -14.05 6.91 -0.50
CA ASP A 79 -14.05 7.62 0.80
C ASP A 79 -12.66 8.24 1.02
N PRO A 80 -12.25 9.17 0.13
CA PRO A 80 -10.87 9.35 -0.26
C PRO A 80 -10.15 10.01 0.91
N CYS A 81 -9.17 9.32 1.48
CA CYS A 81 -8.19 9.91 2.40
C CYS A 81 -8.75 10.45 3.74
N ARG A 82 -10.07 10.36 3.99
CA ARG A 82 -10.72 11.00 5.15
C ARG A 82 -10.69 10.15 6.42
N ARG A 83 -10.56 8.82 6.29
CA ARG A 83 -10.52 7.89 7.45
C ARG A 83 -9.11 7.47 7.88
N GLY A 84 -8.07 7.81 7.11
CA GLY A 84 -6.69 7.39 7.35
C GLY A 84 -5.94 8.09 8.49
N GLY A 85 -6.59 9.02 9.20
CA GLY A 85 -5.99 9.67 10.37
C GLY A 85 -6.84 10.86 10.80
N GLY A 86 -7.84 10.63 11.66
CA GLY A 86 -8.64 11.72 12.22
C GLY A 86 -9.34 12.57 11.16
N GLY A 87 -10.27 11.99 10.39
CA GLY A 87 -11.25 12.81 9.67
C GLY A 87 -11.85 13.76 10.69
N ARG A 88 -11.60 15.08 10.53
CA ARG A 88 -11.88 16.13 11.51
C ARG A 88 -13.30 15.93 12.03
N ARG A 89 -13.44 15.21 13.14
CA ARG A 89 -14.63 15.32 13.97
C ARG A 89 -14.61 16.79 14.34
N LYS A 90 -15.64 17.52 13.90
CA LYS A 90 -15.85 18.89 14.37
C LYS A 90 -15.56 18.87 15.87
N SER A 91 -14.61 19.69 16.30
CA SER A 91 -14.27 19.85 17.71
C SER A 91 -15.55 20.11 18.51
N LEU A 92 -15.51 19.87 19.82
CA LEU A 92 -16.67 20.15 20.66
C LEU A 92 -17.15 21.61 20.50
N SER A 93 -16.22 22.55 20.28
CA SER A 93 -16.50 23.94 19.92
C SER A 93 -17.26 24.07 18.60
N GLU A 94 -16.78 23.44 17.52
CA GLU A 94 -17.43 23.47 16.19
C GLU A 94 -18.79 22.74 16.17
N ARG A 95 -19.09 21.93 17.20
CA ARG A 95 -20.37 21.24 17.36
C ARG A 95 -21.33 21.97 18.30
N GLY A 96 -20.94 23.11 18.88
CA GLY A 96 -21.75 23.81 19.88
C GLY A 96 -21.96 23.00 21.16
N LEU A 97 -21.03 22.10 21.48
CA LEU A 97 -21.06 21.24 22.68
C LEU A 97 -20.10 21.71 23.77
N LEU A 98 -19.47 22.87 23.58
CA LEU A 98 -18.79 23.58 24.66
C LEU A 98 -19.71 24.67 25.21
N TYR A 99 -19.57 24.94 26.50
CA TYR A 99 -20.27 26.00 27.20
C TYR A 99 -20.09 27.35 26.51
N THR A 100 -21.18 28.11 26.38
CA THR A 100 -21.15 29.48 25.89
C THR A 100 -20.69 30.39 27.04
N PRO A 101 -19.93 31.48 26.78
CA PRO A 101 -19.68 32.50 27.81
C PRO A 101 -21.03 33.00 28.36
N GLY A 102 -21.40 32.56 29.58
CA GLY A 102 -22.72 32.78 30.19
C GLY A 102 -23.32 31.54 30.88
N ASP A 103 -22.95 30.32 30.46
CA ASP A 103 -23.48 29.08 31.06
C ASP A 103 -22.76 28.69 32.36
N LEU A 104 -21.52 29.15 32.55
CA LEU A 104 -20.74 28.89 33.75
C LEU A 104 -21.05 29.96 34.81
N ASN A 105 -22.17 29.76 35.51
CA ASN A 105 -22.57 30.61 36.62
C ASN A 105 -21.79 30.18 37.88
N PHE A 106 -20.59 30.74 38.06
CA PHE A 106 -19.83 30.59 39.31
C PHE A 106 -20.48 31.48 40.37
N ARG A 107 -21.43 30.92 41.10
CA ARG A 107 -21.94 31.50 42.34
C ARG A 107 -21.01 31.20 43.50
#